data_AF-A0A535RSU9-F1
#
_entry.id   AF-A0A535RSU9-F1
#
_cell.length_a   1.000
_cell.length_b   1.000
_cell.length_c   1.000
_cell.angle_alpha   90.00
_cell.angle_beta   90.00
_cell.angle_gamma   90.00
#
_symmetry.space_group_name_H-M   'P 1'
#
loop_
_entity.id
_entity.type
_entity.pdbx_description
1 polymer ?
#
loop_
_entity_poly.entity_id
_entity_poly.type
_entity_poly.pdbx_seq_one_letter_code
_entity_poly.pdbx_strand_id
1 'polypeptide(L)'
;MAVQEAAIIAYSDNTKLTAYVRASARIHGYATSQLYGTLIKAGALCPRPAGGFYLYPDFAPWRNALLARGVATSEQLAQYLLNHWDIATLPGTAFGEQPQALRLRLATSMLYTPAEAKTENEREAILWAMLSQAEKWGDGGQVNEIALEMPALAQAEARLREFIGSLG
;
A
#
# COMPACT_ATOMS: atom_id res chain seq x y z
N MET A 1 0.35 -6.58 -31.96
CA MET A 1 1.65 -6.04 -32.39
C MET A 1 2.16 -4.92 -31.48
N ALA A 2 1.37 -3.89 -31.15
CA ALA A 2 1.82 -2.78 -30.27
C ALA A 2 2.45 -3.18 -28.92
N VAL A 3 1.91 -4.20 -28.22
CA VAL A 3 2.48 -4.66 -26.94
C VAL A 3 3.85 -5.34 -27.11
N GLN A 4 4.08 -6.05 -28.22
CA GLN A 4 5.35 -6.72 -28.49
C GLN A 4 6.45 -5.70 -28.83
N GLU A 5 6.12 -4.68 -29.61
CA GLU A 5 7.02 -3.56 -29.91
C GLU A 5 7.39 -2.78 -28.64
N ALA A 6 6.41 -2.49 -27.78
CA ALA A 6 6.66 -1.87 -26.47
C ALA A 6 7.56 -2.73 -25.58
N ALA A 7 7.38 -4.06 -25.60
CA ALA A 7 8.21 -4.98 -24.83
C ALA A 7 9.68 -4.97 -25.32
N ILE A 8 9.93 -4.94 -26.63
CA ILE A 8 11.30 -4.83 -27.17
C ILE A 8 12.01 -3.59 -26.61
N ILE A 9 11.30 -2.46 -26.54
CA ILE A 9 11.83 -1.22 -25.96
C ILE A 9 12.03 -1.38 -24.44
N ALA A 10 11.03 -1.91 -23.74
CA ALA A 10 11.05 -2.07 -22.28
C ALA A 10 12.20 -2.96 -21.78
N TYR A 11 12.56 -3.98 -22.56
CA TYR A 11 13.65 -4.93 -22.25
C TYR A 11 14.99 -4.59 -22.93
N SER A 12 15.08 -3.48 -23.65
CA SER A 12 16.36 -2.99 -24.20
C SER A 12 17.26 -2.42 -23.10
N ASP A 13 18.55 -2.29 -23.37
CA ASP A 13 19.50 -1.62 -22.47
C ASP A 13 19.28 -0.10 -22.51
N ASN A 14 18.26 0.35 -21.78
CA ASN A 14 17.82 1.73 -21.72
C ASN A 14 17.95 2.26 -20.29
N THR A 15 18.95 3.12 -20.08
CA THR A 15 19.25 3.69 -18.77
C THR A 15 18.13 4.58 -18.22
N LYS A 16 17.37 5.26 -19.09
CA LYS A 16 16.20 6.07 -18.67
C LYS A 16 15.08 5.18 -18.13
N LEU A 17 14.80 4.05 -18.78
CA LEU A 17 13.81 3.09 -18.29
C LEU A 17 14.26 2.43 -16.99
N THR A 18 15.55 2.11 -16.88
CA THR A 18 16.11 1.57 -15.64
C THR A 18 15.99 2.57 -14.48
N ALA A 19 16.28 3.86 -14.72
CA ALA A 19 16.09 4.93 -13.74
C ALA A 19 14.62 5.07 -13.32
N TYR A 20 13.71 5.08 -14.30
CA TYR A 20 12.27 5.12 -14.06
C TYR A 20 11.77 3.94 -13.19
N VAL A 21 12.20 2.71 -13.48
CA VAL A 21 11.83 1.52 -12.71
C VAL A 21 12.36 1.61 -11.27
N ARG A 22 13.61 2.08 -11.09
CA ARG A 22 14.20 2.28 -9.75
C ARG A 22 13.45 3.35 -8.96
N ALA A 23 13.14 4.49 -9.57
CA ALA A 23 12.36 5.56 -8.95
C ALA A 23 10.96 5.07 -8.55
N SER A 24 10.28 4.36 -9.45
CA SER A 24 8.97 3.74 -9.18
C SER A 24 9.05 2.76 -8.00
N ALA A 25 10.05 1.87 -7.98
CA ALA A 25 10.25 0.92 -6.90
C ALA A 25 10.50 1.61 -5.55
N ARG A 26 11.21 2.74 -5.53
CA ARG A 26 11.42 3.55 -4.33
C ARG A 26 10.12 4.16 -3.80
N ILE A 27 9.27 4.69 -4.68
CA ILE A 27 7.95 5.23 -4.30
C ILE A 27 7.08 4.13 -3.68
N HIS A 28 6.98 2.97 -4.34
CA HIS A 28 6.25 1.82 -3.81
C HIS A 28 6.80 1.34 -2.47
N GLY A 29 8.13 1.23 -2.36
CA GLY A 29 8.81 0.82 -1.14
C GLY A 29 8.56 1.79 0.02
N TYR A 30 8.57 3.10 -0.24
CA TYR A 30 8.26 4.12 0.75
C TYR A 30 6.82 4.01 1.24
N ALA A 31 5.83 4.03 0.34
CA ALA A 31 4.41 3.96 0.72
C ALA A 31 4.10 2.67 1.50
N THR A 32 4.66 1.54 1.06
CA THR A 32 4.50 0.24 1.72
C THR A 32 5.16 0.20 3.09
N SER A 33 6.33 0.80 3.24
CA SER A 33 7.06 0.86 4.52
C SER A 33 6.37 1.76 5.55
N GLN A 34 5.77 2.87 5.12
CA GLN A 34 5.00 3.75 6.01
C GLN A 34 3.76 3.03 6.57
N LEU A 35 2.92 2.47 5.69
CA LEU A 35 1.72 1.76 6.11
C LEU A 35 2.06 0.52 6.98
N TYR A 36 3.16 -0.19 6.66
CA TYR A 36 3.71 -1.24 7.51
C TYR A 36 4.06 -0.72 8.91
N GLY A 37 4.78 0.40 8.99
CA GLY A 37 5.12 1.03 10.26
C GLY A 37 3.87 1.40 11.08
N THR A 38 2.82 1.89 10.42
CA THR A 38 1.53 2.17 11.05
C THR A 38 0.88 0.91 11.61
N LEU A 39 0.84 -0.20 10.85
CA LEU A 39 0.30 -1.49 11.31
C LEU A 39 1.05 -2.04 12.52
N ILE A 40 2.39 -2.06 12.48
CA ILE A 40 3.21 -2.58 13.56
C ILE A 40 3.05 -1.75 14.84
N LYS A 41 3.08 -0.41 14.73
CA LYS A 41 2.86 0.48 15.88
C LYS A 41 1.48 0.31 16.49
N ALA A 42 0.50 -0.02 15.67
CA ALA A 42 -0.85 -0.27 16.12
C ALA A 42 -1.01 -1.63 16.79
N GLY A 43 -0.06 -2.57 16.64
CA GLY A 43 -0.07 -3.89 17.29
C GLY A 43 -0.41 -5.05 16.36
N ALA A 44 -0.48 -4.82 15.04
CA ALA A 44 -0.79 -5.88 14.07
C ALA A 44 0.44 -6.75 13.86
N LEU A 45 0.22 -8.04 13.62
CA LEU A 45 1.29 -8.92 13.17
C LEU A 45 1.38 -8.81 11.65
N CYS A 46 2.49 -8.33 11.11
CA CYS A 46 2.67 -8.19 9.67
C CYS A 46 4.08 -8.62 9.27
N PRO A 47 4.25 -9.50 8.26
CA PRO A 47 5.56 -9.75 7.68
C PRO A 47 6.18 -8.45 7.16
N ARG A 48 7.49 -8.27 7.39
CA ARG A 48 8.20 -7.10 6.86
C ARG A 48 8.16 -7.12 5.34
N PRO A 49 7.72 -6.04 4.67
CA PRO A 49 7.72 -5.98 3.21
C PRO A 49 9.15 -5.97 2.70
N ALA A 50 9.45 -6.87 1.75
CA ALA A 50 10.75 -6.96 1.07
C ALA A 50 10.67 -6.67 -0.44
N GLY A 51 9.45 -6.46 -0.97
CA GLY A 51 9.21 -6.19 -2.38
C GLY A 51 7.72 -6.07 -2.67
N GLY A 52 7.40 -5.56 -3.87
CA GLY A 52 6.02 -5.32 -4.28
C GLY A 52 5.36 -4.12 -3.60
N PHE A 53 4.03 -4.13 -3.59
CA PHE A 53 3.18 -3.05 -3.09
C PHE A 53 1.98 -3.61 -2.31
N TYR A 54 2.26 -4.66 -1.53
CA TYR A 54 1.27 -5.36 -0.73
C TYR A 54 1.75 -5.58 0.70
N LEU A 55 0.82 -5.54 1.64
CA LEU A 55 1.00 -5.94 3.03
C LEU A 55 0.02 -7.07 3.35
N TYR A 56 0.42 -7.92 4.31
CA TYR A 56 -0.38 -9.06 4.74
C TYR A 56 -0.52 -9.11 6.27
N PRO A 57 -1.16 -8.09 6.89
CA PRO A 57 -1.39 -8.05 8.33
C PRO A 57 -2.36 -9.14 8.79
N ASP A 58 -2.10 -9.65 9.99
CA ASP A 58 -2.94 -10.53 10.77
C ASP A 58 -3.52 -9.77 11.96
N PHE A 59 -4.85 -9.71 12.00
CA PHE A 59 -5.64 -9.04 13.04
C PHE A 59 -6.07 -10.01 14.16
N ALA A 60 -5.50 -11.22 14.24
CA ALA A 60 -5.70 -12.14 15.35
C ALA A 60 -5.53 -11.52 16.76
N PRO A 61 -4.61 -10.56 17.00
CA PRO A 61 -4.53 -9.88 18.30
C PRO A 61 -5.83 -9.22 18.77
N TRP A 62 -6.72 -8.82 17.85
CA TRP A 62 -8.01 -8.20 18.16
C TRP A 62 -9.20 -9.13 18.00
N ARG A 63 -8.98 -10.44 17.94
CA ARG A 63 -10.06 -11.42 17.68
C ARG A 63 -11.28 -11.21 18.57
N ASN A 64 -11.10 -11.03 19.88
CA ASN A 64 -12.21 -10.86 20.81
C ASN A 64 -13.01 -9.57 20.54
N ALA A 65 -12.32 -8.45 20.28
CA ALA A 65 -12.93 -7.17 19.98
C ALA A 65 -13.67 -7.18 18.62
N LEU A 66 -13.14 -7.91 17.64
CA LEU A 66 -13.76 -8.11 16.34
C LEU A 66 -14.99 -9.02 16.45
N LEU A 67 -14.90 -10.12 17.22
CA LEU A 67 -16.04 -11.00 17.49
C LEU A 67 -17.20 -10.27 18.16
N ALA A 68 -16.92 -9.37 19.11
CA ALA A 68 -17.94 -8.53 19.74
C ALA A 68 -18.67 -7.60 18.74
N ARG A 69 -18.07 -7.35 17.58
CA ARG A 69 -18.64 -6.58 16.45
C ARG A 69 -19.25 -7.46 15.36
N GLY A 70 -19.37 -8.77 15.61
CA GLY A 70 -19.88 -9.74 14.63
C GLY A 70 -18.88 -10.12 13.54
N VAL A 71 -17.59 -9.82 13.73
CA VAL A 71 -16.52 -10.13 12.78
C VAL A 71 -15.73 -11.35 13.27
N ALA A 72 -15.97 -12.50 12.65
CA ALA A 72 -15.32 -13.77 12.95
C ALA A 72 -14.40 -14.27 11.81
N THR A 73 -14.61 -13.82 10.58
CA THR A 73 -13.85 -14.26 9.39
C THR A 73 -13.12 -13.11 8.70
N SER A 74 -12.13 -13.44 7.85
CA SER A 74 -11.46 -12.45 7.01
C SER A 74 -12.40 -11.78 6.00
N GLU A 75 -13.41 -12.46 5.45
CA GLU A 75 -14.41 -11.79 4.59
C GLU A 75 -15.23 -10.77 5.37
N GLN A 76 -15.68 -11.14 6.57
CA GLN A 76 -16.41 -10.22 7.43
C GLN A 76 -15.54 -9.03 7.83
N LEU A 77 -14.26 -9.25 8.09
CA LEU A 77 -13.32 -8.18 8.41
C LEU A 77 -13.12 -7.24 7.20
N ALA A 78 -12.89 -7.80 6.00
CA ALA A 78 -12.76 -7.00 4.78
C ALA A 78 -14.01 -6.18 4.51
N GLN A 79 -15.19 -6.77 4.68
CA GLN A 79 -16.47 -6.07 4.50
C GLN A 79 -16.72 -5.02 5.58
N TYR A 80 -16.36 -5.30 6.84
CA TYR A 80 -16.49 -4.36 7.96
C TYR A 80 -15.62 -3.12 7.73
N LEU A 81 -14.37 -3.32 7.31
CA LEU A 81 -13.46 -2.24 6.95
C LEU A 81 -13.99 -1.40 5.78
N LEU A 82 -14.55 -2.04 4.76
CA LEU A 82 -15.13 -1.34 3.62
C LEU A 82 -16.33 -0.49 4.05
N ASN A 83 -17.27 -1.08 4.80
CA ASN A 83 -18.55 -0.44 5.13
C ASN A 83 -18.44 0.66 6.20
N HIS A 84 -17.50 0.51 7.14
CA HIS A 84 -17.41 1.40 8.31
C HIS A 84 -16.21 2.35 8.28
N TRP A 85 -15.19 2.05 7.48
CA TRP A 85 -13.92 2.78 7.49
C TRP A 85 -13.47 3.22 6.09
N ASP A 86 -14.22 2.92 5.04
CA ASP A 86 -13.84 3.16 3.64
C ASP A 86 -12.47 2.57 3.30
N ILE A 87 -12.15 1.39 3.85
CA ILE A 87 -10.90 0.66 3.58
C ILE A 87 -11.23 -0.62 2.82
N ALA A 88 -10.97 -0.61 1.50
CA ALA A 88 -11.10 -1.79 0.66
C ALA A 88 -9.85 -2.69 0.78
N THR A 89 -10.06 -3.97 1.08
CA THR A 89 -9.00 -4.99 1.19
C THR A 89 -9.45 -6.32 0.60
N LEU A 90 -8.52 -7.28 0.44
CA LEU A 90 -8.87 -8.64 0.07
C LEU A 90 -8.73 -9.58 1.26
N PRO A 91 -9.72 -10.45 1.52
CA PRO A 91 -9.65 -11.41 2.61
C PRO A 91 -8.64 -12.52 2.34
N GLY A 92 -8.06 -13.10 3.40
CA GLY A 92 -7.13 -14.22 3.30
C GLY A 92 -7.71 -15.45 2.58
N THR A 93 -9.04 -15.64 2.62
CA THR A 93 -9.71 -16.72 1.89
C THR A 93 -9.58 -16.62 0.37
N ALA A 94 -9.41 -15.43 -0.19
CA ALA A 94 -9.08 -15.23 -1.61
C ALA A 94 -7.70 -15.81 -1.98
N PHE A 95 -6.88 -16.16 -0.98
CA PHE A 95 -5.55 -16.75 -1.10
C PHE A 95 -5.49 -18.16 -0.52
N GLY A 96 -6.64 -18.80 -0.27
CA GLY A 96 -6.73 -20.17 0.22
C GLY A 96 -6.53 -20.33 1.73
N GLU A 97 -6.58 -19.26 2.52
CA GLU A 97 -6.57 -19.37 3.97
C GLU A 97 -7.92 -19.82 4.54
N GLN A 98 -7.88 -20.30 5.79
CA GLN A 98 -9.09 -20.63 6.54
C GLN A 98 -9.89 -19.35 6.85
N PRO A 99 -11.24 -19.37 6.83
CA PRO A 99 -12.06 -18.19 7.08
C PRO A 99 -11.72 -17.48 8.38
N GLN A 100 -11.40 -18.22 9.44
CA GLN A 100 -11.11 -17.67 10.76
C GLN A 100 -9.73 -17.01 10.86
N ALA A 101 -8.83 -17.19 9.88
CA ALA A 101 -7.59 -16.44 9.82
C ALA A 101 -7.91 -14.99 9.46
N LEU A 102 -7.75 -14.07 10.43
CA LEU A 102 -8.11 -12.65 10.29
C LEU A 102 -7.03 -11.87 9.53
N ARG A 103 -6.58 -12.43 8.40
CA ARG A 103 -5.56 -11.84 7.54
C ARG A 103 -6.19 -11.17 6.33
N LEU A 104 -5.58 -10.06 5.93
CA LEU A 104 -6.00 -9.28 4.79
C LEU A 104 -4.81 -8.97 3.90
N ARG A 105 -5.02 -8.93 2.58
CA ARG A 105 -4.06 -8.32 1.65
C ARG A 105 -4.44 -6.87 1.42
N LEU A 106 -3.53 -5.96 1.77
CA LEU A 106 -3.67 -4.51 1.57
C LEU A 106 -2.78 -4.11 0.39
N ALA A 107 -3.31 -3.36 -0.57
CA ALA A 107 -2.54 -2.82 -1.70
C ALA A 107 -2.18 -1.35 -1.44
N THR A 108 -0.94 -0.96 -1.72
CA THR A 108 -0.43 0.40 -1.45
C THR A 108 -0.20 1.21 -2.73
N SER A 109 -0.31 0.59 -3.91
CA SER A 109 -0.01 1.22 -5.21
C SER A 109 -0.88 2.44 -5.54
N MET A 110 -2.10 2.51 -4.99
CA MET A 110 -3.01 3.64 -5.21
C MET A 110 -2.87 4.74 -4.14
N LEU A 111 -2.13 4.50 -3.06
CA LEU A 111 -2.03 5.43 -1.92
C LEU A 111 -1.13 6.64 -2.17
N TYR A 112 -0.45 6.68 -3.31
CA TYR A 112 0.32 7.83 -3.76
C TYR A 112 -0.19 8.38 -5.10
N THR A 113 -1.33 7.86 -5.59
CA THR A 113 -2.01 8.46 -6.74
C THR A 113 -2.71 9.74 -6.27
N PRO A 114 -2.50 10.88 -6.95
CA PRO A 114 -3.08 12.15 -6.54
C PRO A 114 -4.60 12.13 -6.78
N ALA A 115 -5.37 12.17 -5.71
CA ALA A 115 -6.83 12.13 -5.75
C ALA A 115 -7.43 13.49 -6.15
N GLU A 116 -6.66 14.56 -5.96
CA GLU A 116 -7.00 15.95 -6.26
C GLU A 116 -6.83 16.31 -7.75
N ALA A 117 -6.15 15.49 -8.53
CA ALA A 117 -5.97 15.71 -9.96
C ALA A 117 -7.32 15.61 -10.68
N LYS A 118 -7.73 16.68 -11.36
CA LYS A 118 -9.01 16.75 -12.09
C LYS A 118 -8.88 16.22 -13.51
N THR A 119 -7.66 16.20 -14.04
CA THR A 119 -7.35 15.71 -15.38
C THR A 119 -6.24 14.66 -15.36
N GLU A 120 -6.15 13.89 -16.45
CA GLU A 120 -5.06 12.93 -16.64
C GLU A 120 -3.68 13.61 -16.72
N ASN A 121 -3.59 14.75 -17.41
CA ASN A 121 -2.36 15.52 -17.51
C ASN A 121 -1.87 16.04 -16.14
N GLU A 122 -2.77 16.50 -15.28
CA GLU A 122 -2.42 16.91 -13.91
C GLU A 122 -1.89 15.73 -13.10
N ARG A 123 -2.56 14.57 -13.21
CA ARG A 123 -2.16 13.33 -12.53
C ARG A 123 -0.76 12.90 -12.98
N GLU A 124 -0.51 12.88 -14.28
CA GLU A 124 0.79 12.56 -14.85
C GLU A 124 1.86 13.54 -14.39
N ALA A 125 1.59 14.86 -14.42
CA ALA A 125 2.55 15.86 -13.97
C ALA A 125 2.97 15.67 -12.51
N ILE A 126 2.02 15.36 -11.62
CA ILE A 126 2.30 15.07 -10.21
C ILE A 126 3.14 13.78 -10.08
N LEU A 127 2.76 12.70 -10.78
CA LEU A 127 3.52 11.45 -10.74
C LEU A 127 4.95 11.62 -11.28
N TRP A 128 5.13 12.38 -12.35
CA TRP A 128 6.46 12.73 -12.88
C TRP A 128 7.29 13.55 -11.91
N ALA A 129 6.67 14.48 -11.18
CA ALA A 129 7.34 15.24 -10.13
C ALA A 129 7.77 14.33 -8.96
N MET A 130 6.94 13.37 -8.56
CA MET A 130 7.28 12.38 -7.54
C MET A 130 8.43 11.47 -7.98
N LEU A 131 8.41 10.99 -9.23
CA LEU A 131 9.50 10.18 -9.80
C LEU A 131 10.83 10.94 -9.79
N SER A 132 10.81 12.21 -10.22
CA SER A 132 12.00 13.07 -10.22
C SER A 132 12.57 13.31 -8.81
N GLN A 133 11.72 13.29 -7.77
CA GLN A 133 12.17 13.37 -6.39
C GLN A 133 12.75 12.03 -5.91
N ALA A 134 12.09 10.91 -6.22
CA ALA A 134 12.52 9.57 -5.84
C ALA A 134 13.85 9.15 -6.48
N GLU A 135 14.22 9.70 -7.64
CA GLU A 135 15.54 9.50 -8.25
C GLU A 135 16.68 10.01 -7.34
N LYS A 136 16.43 11.06 -6.55
CA LYS A 136 17.42 11.68 -5.64
C LYS A 136 17.65 10.88 -4.37
N TRP A 137 16.78 9.91 -4.06
CA TRP A 137 16.94 9.02 -2.92
C TRP A 137 18.00 7.98 -3.28
N GLY A 138 19.23 8.14 -2.80
CA GLY A 138 20.32 7.22 -3.10
C GLY A 138 20.00 5.75 -2.77
N ASP A 139 20.80 4.83 -3.30
CA ASP A 139 20.66 3.41 -3.02
C ASP A 139 21.12 3.13 -1.58
N GLY A 140 20.17 2.94 -0.66
CA GLY A 140 20.51 2.71 0.75
C GLY A 140 19.37 2.69 1.76
N GLY A 141 18.12 2.94 1.36
CA GLY A 141 16.95 2.79 2.26
C GLY A 141 16.90 3.77 3.44
N GLN A 142 17.94 4.59 3.66
CA GLN A 142 17.80 5.83 4.39
C GLN A 142 17.03 6.79 3.48
N VAL A 143 15.73 6.89 3.78
CA VAL A 143 14.88 7.98 3.30
C VAL A 143 15.45 9.26 3.92
N ASN A 144 16.54 9.78 3.34
CA ASN A 144 17.10 11.06 3.72
C ASN A 144 16.00 12.10 3.51
N GLU A 145 15.38 12.56 4.60
CA GLU A 145 14.60 13.81 4.82
C GLU A 145 13.66 14.34 3.72
N ILE A 146 13.46 13.60 2.64
CA ILE A 146 12.58 13.94 1.54
C ILE A 146 11.33 13.12 1.77
N ALA A 147 10.41 13.68 2.54
CA ALA A 147 9.06 13.18 2.62
C ALA A 147 8.37 13.47 1.28
N LEU A 148 7.91 12.44 0.58
CA LEU A 148 6.94 12.64 -0.50
C LEU A 148 5.59 13.00 0.15
N GLU A 149 5.00 14.10 -0.30
CA GLU A 149 3.61 14.39 0.04
C GLU A 149 2.72 13.31 -0.61
N MET A 150 2.11 12.49 0.24
CA MET A 150 1.18 11.42 -0.16
C MET A 150 -0.12 11.55 0.64
N PRO A 151 -1.02 12.49 0.28
CA PRO A 151 -2.25 12.73 1.05
C PRO A 151 -3.12 11.47 1.20
N ALA A 152 -3.25 10.67 0.14
CA ALA A 152 -4.03 9.44 0.18
C ALA A 152 -3.43 8.39 1.14
N LEU A 153 -2.10 8.29 1.22
CA LEU A 153 -1.41 7.44 2.20
C LEU A 153 -1.67 7.94 3.62
N ALA A 154 -1.51 9.24 3.87
CA ALA A 154 -1.75 9.83 5.19
C ALA A 154 -3.21 9.60 5.66
N GLN A 155 -4.17 9.74 4.74
CA GLN A 155 -5.59 9.45 5.00
C GLN A 155 -5.83 7.97 5.31
N ALA A 156 -5.23 7.07 4.53
CA ALA A 156 -5.33 5.63 4.76
C ALA A 156 -4.74 5.23 6.13
N GLU A 157 -3.59 5.79 6.50
CA GLU A 157 -2.99 5.57 7.81
C GLU A 157 -3.86 6.10 8.95
N ALA A 158 -4.48 7.28 8.77
CA ALA A 158 -5.38 7.85 9.77
C ALA A 158 -6.59 6.94 10.01
N ARG A 159 -7.30 6.55 8.95
CA ARG A 159 -8.45 5.64 9.03
C ARG A 159 -8.08 4.30 9.66
N LEU A 160 -6.92 3.75 9.31
CA LEU A 160 -6.43 2.49 9.87
C LEU A 160 -6.12 2.62 11.36
N ARG A 161 -5.49 3.73 11.79
CA ARG A 161 -5.23 4.00 13.21
C ARG A 161 -6.52 4.15 14.00
N GLU A 162 -7.50 4.87 13.47
CA GLU A 162 -8.81 5.04 14.12
C GLU A 162 -9.54 3.70 14.23
N PHE A 163 -9.53 2.87 13.18
CA PHE A 163 -10.08 1.53 13.22
C PHE A 163 -9.45 0.69 14.32
N ILE A 164 -8.12 0.57 14.32
CA ILE A 164 -7.42 -0.27 15.30
C ILE A 164 -7.60 0.30 16.72
N GLY A 165 -7.57 1.62 16.87
CA GLY A 165 -7.85 2.31 18.14
C GLY A 165 -9.27 2.03 18.65
N SER A 166 -10.24 1.82 17.77
CA SER A 166 -11.60 1.44 18.17
C SER A 166 -11.69 0.02 18.74
N LEU A 167 -10.71 -0.85 18.48
CA LEU A 167 -10.70 -2.24 18.94
C LEU A 167 -10.08 -2.42 20.35
N GLY A 168 -9.41 -1.39 20.88
CA GLY A 168 -8.76 -1.38 22.20
C GLY A 168 -9.63 -0.87 23.33
#